data_AF-A0A3D3CHK2-F1
#
_entry.id   AF-A0A3D3CHK2-F1
#
_cell.length_a   1.000
_cell.length_b   1.000
_cell.length_c   1.000
_cell.angle_alpha   90.00
_cell.angle_beta   90.00
_cell.angle_gamma   90.00
#
_symmetry.space_group_name_H-M   'P 1'
#
loop_
_entity.id
_entity.type
_entity.pdbx_description
1 polymer ?
#
loop_
_entity_poly.entity_id
_entity_poly.type
_entity_poly.pdbx_seq_one_letter_code
_entity_poly.pdbx_strand_id
1 'polypeptide(L)'
;GLPGFAHTQGHIPSGVPYVGHACDALRAGSMKRAMIIGKGSLFLARLTNLADGASFLLEPPSAGKATVSALSKEDVKNLLLEVLSELSEKLS
;
A
#
# COMPACT_ATOMS: atom_id res chain seq x y z
N GLY A 1 -6.51 -8.56 12.76
CA GLY A 1 -7.03 -8.34 11.40
C GLY A 1 -8.49 -7.93 11.47
N LEU A 2 -9.23 -8.00 10.38
CA LEU A 2 -10.65 -7.58 10.34
C LEU A 2 -11.55 -8.65 11.01
N PRO A 3 -12.34 -8.32 12.05
CA PRO A 3 -13.28 -9.25 12.67
C PRO A 3 -14.28 -9.82 11.64
N GLY A 4 -14.56 -11.13 11.71
CA GLY A 4 -15.40 -11.83 10.73
C GLY A 4 -14.67 -12.28 9.45
N PHE A 5 -13.40 -11.91 9.29
CA PHE A 5 -12.55 -12.33 8.17
C PHE A 5 -11.34 -13.11 8.68
N ALA A 6 -11.07 -14.27 8.05
CA ALA A 6 -9.91 -15.08 8.38
C ALA A 6 -8.62 -14.26 8.20
N HIS A 7 -7.73 -14.29 9.19
CA HIS A 7 -6.40 -13.70 9.10
C HIS A 7 -5.51 -14.63 8.27
N THR A 8 -5.73 -14.66 6.95
CA THR A 8 -4.92 -15.52 6.10
C THR A 8 -3.54 -14.88 5.94
N GLN A 9 -2.50 -15.68 6.11
CA GLN A 9 -1.12 -15.24 6.16
C GLN A 9 -0.74 -14.36 4.97
N GLY A 10 -0.65 -13.04 5.15
CA GLY A 10 0.14 -12.07 4.35
C GLY A 10 -0.18 -11.87 2.87
N HIS A 11 -0.75 -12.84 2.16
CA HIS A 11 -0.85 -12.84 0.71
C HIS A 11 -2.08 -12.05 0.23
N ILE A 12 -1.97 -11.44 -0.95
CA ILE A 12 -3.01 -10.65 -1.65
C ILE A 12 -4.43 -11.27 -1.58
N PRO A 13 -4.65 -12.60 -1.64
CA PRO A 13 -6.00 -13.18 -1.59
C PRO A 13 -6.76 -12.93 -0.28
N SER A 14 -6.08 -12.46 0.77
CA SER A 14 -6.65 -12.25 2.10
C SER A 14 -7.59 -11.05 2.21
N GLY A 15 -7.20 -9.94 1.59
CA GLY A 15 -7.93 -8.67 1.67
C GLY A 15 -8.88 -8.43 0.51
N VAL A 16 -8.67 -9.09 -0.63
CA VAL A 16 -9.51 -8.96 -1.83
C VAL A 16 -10.98 -9.30 -1.56
N PRO A 17 -11.33 -10.36 -0.81
CA PRO A 17 -12.73 -10.65 -0.49
C PRO A 17 -13.45 -9.52 0.28
N TYR A 18 -12.71 -8.69 1.01
CA TYR A 18 -13.29 -7.55 1.75
C TYR A 18 -13.64 -6.35 0.85
N VAL A 19 -13.11 -6.29 -0.38
CA VAL A 19 -13.31 -5.16 -1.30
C VAL A 19 -14.79 -4.85 -1.53
N GLY A 20 -15.63 -5.88 -1.71
CA GLY A 20 -17.07 -5.69 -1.93
C GLY A 20 -17.73 -4.97 -0.75
N HIS A 21 -17.50 -5.45 0.48
CA HIS A 21 -18.06 -4.84 1.68
C HIS A 21 -17.51 -3.43 1.94
N ALA A 22 -16.23 -3.19 1.63
CA ALA A 22 -15.66 -1.85 1.68
C ALA A 22 -16.37 -0.90 0.71
N CYS A 23 -16.61 -1.33 -0.53
CA CYS A 23 -17.37 -0.56 -1.51
C CYS A 23 -18.80 -0.23 -1.03
N ASP A 24 -19.50 -1.20 -0.44
CA ASP A 24 -20.85 -0.99 0.09
C ASP A 24 -20.85 0.01 1.26
N ALA A 25 -19.90 -0.12 2.19
CA ALA A 25 -19.75 0.80 3.31
C ALA A 25 -19.36 2.22 2.88
N LEU A 26 -18.51 2.34 1.85
CA LEU A 26 -18.15 3.63 1.25
C LEU A 26 -19.37 4.29 0.58
N ARG A 27 -20.19 3.53 -0.15
CA ARG A 27 -21.44 4.03 -0.77
C ARG A 27 -22.49 4.41 0.26
N ALA A 28 -22.58 3.66 1.36
CA ALA A 28 -23.48 3.96 2.47
C ALA A 28 -23.00 5.15 3.34
N GLY A 29 -21.77 5.64 3.13
CA GLY A 29 -21.18 6.72 3.91
C GLY A 29 -20.75 6.34 5.33
N SER A 30 -20.87 5.07 5.71
CA SER A 30 -20.44 4.55 7.03
C SER A 30 -18.91 4.40 7.12
N MET A 31 -18.24 4.38 5.97
CA MET A 31 -16.79 4.37 5.86
C MET A 31 -16.34 5.46 4.89
N LYS A 32 -15.22 6.13 5.20
CA LYS A 32 -14.64 7.15 4.31
C LYS A 32 -13.55 6.61 3.41
N ARG A 33 -12.78 5.62 3.89
CA ARG A 33 -11.60 5.08 3.23
C ARG A 33 -11.35 3.64 3.71
N ALA A 34 -10.83 2.78 2.84
CA ALA A 34 -10.34 1.45 3.19
C ALA A 34 -8.97 1.19 2.56
N MET A 35 -8.01 0.69 3.33
CA MET A 35 -6.69 0.30 2.83
C MET A 35 -6.50 -1.20 2.98
N ILE A 36 -6.13 -1.86 1.88
CA ILE A 36 -5.78 -3.27 1.83
C ILE A 36 -4.27 -3.34 1.58
N ILE A 37 -3.54 -3.92 2.52
CA ILE A 37 -2.08 -4.05 2.44
C ILE A 37 -1.73 -5.50 2.09
N GLY A 38 -1.28 -5.73 0.86
CA GLY A 38 -0.71 -7.01 0.46
C GLY A 38 0.76 -7.08 0.86
N LYS A 39 1.12 -8.04 1.71
CA LYS A 39 2.52 -8.29 2.03
C LYS A 39 3.11 -9.21 0.96
N GLY A 40 4.12 -8.73 0.26
CA GLY A 40 4.91 -9.53 -0.66
C GLY A 40 5.81 -10.54 0.07
N SER A 41 6.22 -11.59 -0.64
CA SER A 41 7.22 -12.56 -0.19
C SER A 41 8.61 -12.13 -0.64
N LEU A 42 9.49 -11.88 0.33
CA LEU A 42 10.88 -11.57 0.02
C LEU A 42 11.58 -12.69 -0.78
N PHE A 43 11.14 -13.95 -0.59
CA PHE A 43 11.67 -15.10 -1.30
C PHE A 43 11.15 -15.20 -2.73
N LEU A 44 9.85 -15.02 -2.94
CA LEU A 44 9.23 -15.21 -4.26
C LEU A 44 9.61 -14.07 -5.21
N ALA A 45 9.69 -12.83 -4.69
CA ALA A 45 10.23 -11.70 -5.45
C ALA A 45 11.66 -11.96 -5.95
N ARG A 46 12.51 -12.59 -5.13
CA ARG A 46 13.90 -12.96 -5.51
C ARG A 46 13.98 -14.10 -6.52
N LEU A 47 13.08 -15.08 -6.44
CA LEU A 47 13.08 -16.23 -7.34
C LEU A 47 12.47 -15.93 -8.71
N THR A 48 11.48 -15.03 -8.77
CA THR A 48 10.73 -14.75 -9.99
C THR A 48 11.14 -13.45 -10.69
N ASN A 49 11.87 -12.57 -9.99
CA ASN A 49 12.18 -11.21 -10.45
C ASN A 49 10.91 -10.41 -10.83
N LEU A 50 9.78 -10.73 -10.19
CA LEU A 50 8.49 -10.07 -10.36
C LEU A 50 8.02 -9.48 -9.03
N ALA A 51 7.14 -8.47 -9.10
CA ALA A 51 6.44 -7.98 -7.93
C ALA A 51 5.43 -9.03 -7.45
N ASP A 52 5.41 -9.29 -6.14
CA ASP A 52 4.55 -10.33 -5.54
C ASP A 52 3.63 -9.81 -4.42
N GLY A 53 3.65 -8.49 -4.20
CA GLY A 53 2.80 -7.78 -3.26
C GLY A 53 2.14 -6.57 -3.93
N ALA A 54 0.85 -6.39 -3.69
CA ALA A 54 0.10 -5.22 -4.14
C ALA A 54 -0.79 -4.71 -2.99
N SER A 55 -0.87 -3.39 -2.85
CA SER A 55 -1.71 -2.72 -1.87
C SER A 55 -2.70 -1.80 -2.57
N PHE A 56 -3.90 -1.67 -2.01
CA PHE A 56 -5.01 -0.91 -2.60
C PHE A 56 -5.56 0.08 -1.57
N LEU A 57 -5.90 1.28 -2.03
CA LEU A 57 -6.63 2.29 -1.28
C LEU A 57 -7.96 2.54 -1.99
N LEU A 58 -9.07 2.42 -1.25
CA LEU A 58 -10.41 2.68 -1.73
C LEU A 58 -10.96 3.92 -1.05
N GLU A 59 -11.43 4.87 -1.85
CA GLU A 59 -12.03 6.12 -1.39
C GLU A 59 -13.22 6.47 -2.31
N PRO A 60 -14.26 7.14 -1.81
CA PRO A 60 -15.32 7.69 -2.65
C PRO A 60 -14.73 8.67 -3.67
N PRO A 61 -15.40 8.90 -4.82
CA PRO A 61 -14.96 9.89 -5.78
C PRO A 61 -14.83 11.27 -5.12
N SER A 62 -13.62 11.84 -5.11
CA SER A 62 -13.39 13.22 -4.70
C SER A 62 -13.66 14.16 -5.87
N ALA A 63 -14.45 15.21 -5.65
CA ALA A 63 -14.72 16.25 -6.66
C ALA A 63 -13.47 17.08 -7.03
N GLY A 64 -12.37 16.95 -6.28
CA GLY A 64 -11.05 17.46 -6.62
C GLY A 64 -10.07 16.30 -6.69
N LYS A 65 -9.47 16.09 -7.86
CA LYS A 65 -8.37 15.13 -8.05
C LYS A 65 -7.26 15.42 -7.03
N ALA A 66 -7.17 14.63 -5.97
CA ALA A 66 -5.86 14.31 -5.44
C ALA A 66 -5.21 13.45 -6.51
N THR A 67 -4.39 14.06 -7.36
CA THR A 67 -3.32 13.34 -8.04
C THR A 67 -2.57 12.63 -6.94
N VAL A 68 -2.79 11.33 -6.77
CA VAL A 68 -1.82 10.48 -6.09
C VAL A 68 -0.56 10.70 -6.90
N SER A 69 0.33 11.55 -6.39
CA SER A 69 1.64 11.78 -6.99
C SER A 69 2.32 10.43 -6.92
N ALA A 70 2.28 9.69 -8.04
CA ALA A 70 3.12 8.53 -8.20
C ALA A 70 4.54 9.02 -7.89
N LEU A 71 5.12 8.52 -6.80
CA LEU A 71 6.47 8.89 -6.40
C LEU A 71 7.37 8.68 -7.61
N SER A 72 7.95 9.76 -8.13
CA SER A 72 8.82 9.68 -9.29
C SER A 72 10.13 9.00 -8.88
N LYS A 73 10.86 8.46 -9.85
CA LYS A 73 12.18 7.87 -9.54
C LYS A 73 13.14 8.91 -8.98
N GLU A 74 12.96 10.16 -9.40
CA GLU A 74 13.69 11.33 -8.96
C GLU A 74 13.42 11.64 -7.49
N ASP A 75 12.15 11.58 -7.05
CA ASP A 75 11.77 11.80 -5.64
C ASP A 75 12.40 10.76 -4.72
N VAL A 76 12.38 9.48 -5.13
CA VAL A 76 13.00 8.38 -4.38
C VAL A 76 14.52 8.56 -4.29
N LYS A 77 15.16 9.00 -5.39
CA LYS A 77 16.61 9.22 -5.42
C LYS A 77 17.01 10.35 -4.48
N ASN A 78 16.25 11.45 -4.47
CA ASN A 78 16.53 12.58 -3.59
C ASN A 78 16.38 12.20 -2.11
N LEU A 79 15.33 11.44 -1.77
CA LEU A 79 15.15 10.92 -0.41
C LEU A 79 16.31 10.02 0.04
N LEU A 80 16.80 9.15 -0.85
CA LEU A 80 17.95 8.30 -0.56
C LEU A 80 19.23 9.11 -0.33
N LEU A 81 19.46 10.15 -1.13
CA LEU A 81 20.62 11.03 -0.97
C LEU A 81 20.59 11.79 0.35
N GLU A 82 19.43 12.30 0.74
CA GLU A 82 19.24 12.99 2.02
C GLU A 82 19.58 12.08 3.21
N VAL A 83 19.05 10.84 3.22
CA VAL A 83 19.35 9.86 4.27
C VAL A 83 20.83 9.48 4.31
N LEU A 84 21.48 9.35 3.16
CA LEU A 84 22.93 9.05 3.09
C LEU A 84 23.77 10.21 3.62
N SER A 85 23.39 11.46 3.31
CA SER A 85 24.04 12.65 3.86
C SER A 85 23.89 12.73 5.38
N GLU A 86 22.69 12.53 5.91
CA GLU A 86 22.46 12.50 7.37
C GLU A 86 23.27 11.40 8.07
N LEU A 87 23.38 10.22 7.45
CA LEU A 87 24.20 9.13 7.99
C LEU A 87 25.69 9.49 7.96
N SER A 88 26.17 10.13 6.89
CA SER A 88 27.55 10.57 6.79
C SER A 88 27.91 11.58 7.88
N GLU A 89 27.02 12.52 8.18
CA GLU A 89 27.23 13.51 9.24
C GLU A 89 27.20 12.89 10.65
N LYS A 90 26.41 11.83 10.86
CA LYS A 90 26.37 11.13 12.15
C LYS A 90 27.54 10.17 12.38
N LEU A 91 28.22 9.74 11.32
CA LEU A 91 29.38 8.83 11.39
C LEU A 91 30.72 9.57 11.40
N SER A 92 30.74 10.86 11.08
CA SER A 92 31.89 11.77 11.25
C SER A 92 31.94 12.37 12.64
#